data_AF-M4C709-F1
#
_entry.id   AF-M4C709-F1
#
_cell.length_a   1.000
_cell.length_b   1.000
_cell.length_c   1.000
_cell.angle_alpha   90.00
_cell.angle_beta   90.00
_cell.angle_gamma   90.00
#
_symmetry.space_group_name_H-M   'P 1'
#
loop_
_entity.id
_entity.type
_entity.pdbx_description
1 polymer ?
#
loop_
_entity_poly.entity_id
_entity_poly.type
_entity_poly.pdbx_seq_one_letter_code
_entity_poly.pdbx_strand_id
1 'polypeptide(L)'
;MIAGPFCDQFAIQCPMYMASACCSWQQNEAMAENFKLLASVFAKNSVGGCDACAANLMELWCGLVCSPEQDEFMQLAHAWPSTTFRPDPLTGNERVKVLELFVALDKDFTCAIFDSCKNTAMASMAAAMKSSIGFLNYQMQVGAVGHGEYMTLHFNASKDKSFDSSVLNCSNYSEIVTRRETLPT
;
A
#
# COMPACT_ATOMS: atom_id res chain seq x y z
N MET A 1 16.42 12.51 -20.54
CA MET A 1 15.95 11.17 -20.15
C MET A 1 14.97 10.74 -21.22
N ILE A 2 15.25 9.65 -21.94
CA ILE A 2 14.33 9.14 -22.97
C ILE A 2 13.33 8.26 -22.24
N ALA A 3 12.08 8.73 -22.16
CA ALA A 3 10.98 7.96 -21.58
C ALA A 3 10.85 6.63 -22.33
N GLY A 4 10.64 5.53 -21.60
CA GLY A 4 10.47 4.20 -22.19
C GLY A 4 9.18 4.09 -23.03
N PRO A 5 9.00 3.01 -23.81
CA PRO A 5 7.88 2.85 -24.76
C PRO A 5 6.46 2.86 -24.14
N PHE A 6 6.35 2.86 -22.81
CA PHE A 6 5.08 2.80 -22.07
C PHE A 6 4.78 4.05 -21.22
N CYS A 7 5.65 5.07 -21.25
CA CYS A 7 5.50 6.25 -20.39
C CYS A 7 4.26 7.11 -20.68
N ASP A 8 3.66 6.99 -21.86
CA ASP A 8 2.46 7.74 -22.26
C ASP A 8 1.15 6.97 -22.02
N GLN A 9 1.22 5.69 -21.58
CA GLN A 9 0.04 4.85 -21.42
C GLN A 9 -0.63 5.01 -20.05
N PHE A 10 0.18 5.24 -19.01
CA PHE A 10 -0.30 5.41 -17.65
C PHE A 10 0.45 6.53 -16.95
N ALA A 11 -0.26 7.32 -16.15
CA ALA A 11 0.38 8.26 -15.25
C ALA A 11 1.29 7.51 -14.26
N ILE A 12 2.39 8.14 -13.86
CA ILE A 12 3.23 7.62 -12.77
C ILE A 12 2.44 7.78 -11.48
N GLN A 13 2.13 6.65 -10.84
CA GLN A 13 1.28 6.62 -9.64
C GLN A 13 2.01 7.16 -8.41
N CYS A 14 3.34 7.01 -8.39
CA CYS A 14 4.21 7.39 -7.28
C CYS A 14 5.23 8.43 -7.73
N PRO A 15 4.81 9.70 -7.96
CA PRO A 15 5.67 10.73 -8.55
C PRO A 15 6.90 11.05 -7.69
N MET A 16 6.85 10.81 -6.37
CA MET A 16 8.00 10.96 -5.48
C MET A 16 9.20 10.07 -5.85
N TYR A 17 8.97 8.95 -6.53
CA TYR A 17 10.00 7.99 -6.95
C TYR A 17 10.32 8.06 -8.45
N MET A 18 9.78 9.04 -9.19
CA MET A 18 9.93 9.13 -10.65
C MET A 18 11.39 9.11 -11.14
N ALA A 19 12.31 9.68 -10.35
CA ALA A 19 13.72 9.76 -10.73
C ALA A 19 14.51 8.47 -10.42
N SER A 20 14.06 7.66 -9.47
CA SER A 20 14.72 6.41 -9.04
C SER A 20 13.70 5.54 -8.31
N ALA A 21 13.32 4.41 -8.93
CA ALA A 21 12.33 3.49 -8.39
C ALA A 21 12.75 2.03 -8.58
N CYS A 22 12.32 1.17 -7.65
CA CYS A 22 12.47 -0.29 -7.75
C CYS A 22 11.32 -0.98 -8.50
N CYS A 23 10.26 -0.23 -8.85
CA CYS A 23 9.12 -0.78 -9.57
C CYS A 23 9.29 -0.72 -11.09
N SER A 24 8.79 -1.75 -11.75
CA SER A 24 8.64 -1.81 -13.20
C SER A 24 7.41 -1.05 -13.69
N TRP A 25 7.31 -0.84 -15.01
CA TRP A 25 6.13 -0.21 -15.60
C TRP A 25 4.86 -1.05 -15.38
N GLN A 26 4.96 -2.39 -15.41
CA GLN A 26 3.83 -3.28 -15.15
C GLN A 26 3.33 -3.15 -13.71
N GLN A 27 4.24 -2.99 -12.75
CA GLN A 27 3.87 -2.73 -11.36
C GLN A 27 3.19 -1.36 -11.21
N ASN A 28 3.64 -0.34 -11.95
CA ASN A 28 2.96 0.96 -11.97
C ASN A 28 1.54 0.87 -12.59
N GLU A 29 1.37 0.13 -13.68
CA GLU A 29 0.05 -0.15 -14.28
C GLU A 29 -0.87 -0.87 -13.27
N ALA A 30 -0.37 -1.92 -12.61
CA ALA A 30 -1.14 -2.64 -11.61
C ALA A 30 -1.51 -1.75 -10.40
N MET A 31 -0.61 -0.88 -9.95
CA MET A 31 -0.92 0.11 -8.92
C MET A 31 -2.02 1.08 -9.37
N ALA A 32 -2.03 1.51 -10.63
CA ALA A 32 -3.05 2.43 -11.13
C ALA A 32 -4.46 1.83 -11.02
N GLU A 33 -4.62 0.56 -11.39
CA GLU A 33 -5.91 -0.14 -11.25
C GLU A 33 -6.27 -0.39 -9.78
N ASN A 34 -5.29 -0.78 -8.96
CA ASN A 34 -5.52 -1.00 -7.54
C ASN A 34 -5.85 0.29 -6.77
N PHE A 35 -5.28 1.43 -7.16
CA PHE A 35 -5.54 2.72 -6.53
C PHE A 35 -6.95 3.23 -6.80
N LYS A 36 -7.56 2.91 -7.95
CA LYS A 36 -8.98 3.17 -8.20
C LYS A 36 -9.87 2.41 -7.22
N LEU A 37 -9.60 1.11 -7.02
CA LEU A 37 -10.32 0.30 -6.05
C LEU A 37 -10.14 0.83 -4.63
N LEU A 38 -8.90 1.13 -4.25
CA LEU A 38 -8.57 1.69 -2.95
C LEU A 38 -9.31 3.01 -2.69
N ALA A 39 -9.27 3.94 -3.64
CA ALA A 39 -9.99 5.21 -3.55
C ALA A 39 -11.50 5.00 -3.39
N SER A 40 -12.11 4.09 -4.16
CA SER A 40 -13.56 3.83 -4.07
C SER A 40 -14.00 3.39 -2.67
N VAL A 41 -13.14 2.67 -1.95
CA VAL A 41 -13.41 2.10 -0.63
C VAL A 41 -13.06 3.06 0.51
N PHE A 42 -11.89 3.69 0.44
CA PHE A 42 -11.29 4.42 1.56
C PHE A 42 -11.38 5.94 1.44
N ALA A 43 -11.49 6.47 0.23
CA ALA A 43 -11.69 7.90 0.03
C ALA A 43 -13.10 8.32 0.46
N LYS A 44 -13.39 9.62 0.43
CA LYS A 44 -14.71 10.13 0.82
C LYS A 44 -15.78 9.58 -0.13
N ASN A 45 -16.71 8.78 0.41
CA ASN A 45 -17.83 8.22 -0.32
C ASN A 45 -19.15 8.33 0.48
N SER A 46 -20.24 7.79 -0.06
CA SER A 46 -21.59 7.90 0.54
C SER A 46 -21.76 7.10 1.84
N VAL A 47 -20.87 6.15 2.13
CA VAL A 47 -20.93 5.29 3.33
C VAL A 47 -19.87 5.65 4.37
N GLY A 48 -19.10 6.72 4.14
CA GLY A 48 -18.06 7.20 5.04
C GLY A 48 -16.72 7.40 4.31
N GLY A 49 -15.62 7.37 5.05
CA GLY A 49 -14.28 7.46 4.48
C GLY A 49 -13.70 8.87 4.41
N CYS A 50 -12.46 8.93 3.93
CA CYS A 50 -11.61 10.10 4.03
C CYS A 50 -10.51 10.07 2.96
N ASP A 51 -10.43 11.13 2.16
CA ASP A 51 -9.42 11.24 1.10
C ASP A 51 -7.99 11.15 1.65
N ALA A 52 -7.75 11.61 2.89
CA ALA A 52 -6.46 11.46 3.56
C ALA A 52 -6.10 9.97 3.75
N CYS A 53 -7.04 9.15 4.20
CA CYS A 53 -6.82 7.71 4.36
C CYS A 53 -6.42 7.06 3.04
N ALA A 54 -7.16 7.35 1.96
CA ALA A 54 -6.82 6.83 0.64
C ALA A 54 -5.42 7.27 0.20
N ALA A 55 -5.09 8.55 0.35
CA ALA A 55 -3.76 9.07 0.01
C ALA A 55 -2.63 8.43 0.84
N ASN A 56 -2.83 8.27 2.15
CA ASN A 56 -1.86 7.65 3.06
C ASN A 56 -1.61 6.18 2.69
N LEU A 57 -2.66 5.45 2.31
CA LEU A 57 -2.55 4.07 1.86
C LEU A 57 -1.86 3.97 0.49
N MET A 58 -2.16 4.88 -0.44
CA MET A 58 -1.44 4.95 -1.72
C MET A 58 0.04 5.24 -1.49
N GLU A 59 0.36 6.13 -0.56
CA GLU A 59 1.74 6.46 -0.19
C GLU A 59 2.47 5.28 0.47
N LEU A 60 1.79 4.53 1.34
CA LEU A 60 2.28 3.25 1.86
C LEU A 60 2.64 2.29 0.71
N TRP A 61 1.69 2.04 -0.21
CA TRP A 61 1.92 1.12 -1.33
C TRP A 61 3.01 1.63 -2.28
N CYS A 62 3.09 2.93 -2.52
CA CYS A 62 4.18 3.53 -3.28
C CYS A 62 5.54 3.25 -2.66
N GLY A 63 5.67 3.40 -1.33
CA GLY A 63 6.90 3.07 -0.62
C GLY A 63 7.26 1.59 -0.73
N LEU A 64 6.28 0.71 -0.48
CA LEU A 64 6.50 -0.74 -0.53
C LEU A 64 6.80 -1.27 -1.93
N VAL A 65 6.28 -0.66 -2.99
CA VAL A 65 6.42 -1.16 -4.36
C VAL A 65 7.53 -0.44 -5.14
N CYS A 66 7.72 0.85 -4.93
CA CYS A 66 8.60 1.67 -5.77
C CYS A 66 9.80 2.30 -5.04
N SER A 67 9.86 2.30 -3.71
CA SER A 67 11.00 2.94 -3.01
C SER A 67 12.34 2.37 -3.50
N PRO A 68 13.35 3.21 -3.79
CA PRO A 68 14.69 2.71 -4.15
C PRO A 68 15.43 2.06 -2.96
N GLU A 69 14.94 2.26 -1.74
CA GLU A 69 15.55 1.80 -0.48
C GLU A 69 14.75 0.63 0.15
N GLN A 70 14.03 -0.13 -0.68
CA GLN A 70 13.23 -1.29 -0.21
C GLN A 70 14.04 -2.28 0.62
N ASP A 71 15.32 -2.46 0.33
CA ASP A 71 16.22 -3.38 1.03
C ASP A 71 16.51 -2.96 2.49
N GLU A 72 16.25 -1.71 2.86
CA GLU A 72 16.42 -1.24 4.24
C GLU A 72 15.32 -1.73 5.17
N PHE A 73 14.11 -1.95 4.64
CA PHE A 73 12.92 -2.29 5.42
C PHE A 73 12.17 -3.54 4.93
N MET A 74 12.56 -4.15 3.81
CA MET A 74 11.98 -5.38 3.27
C MET A 74 13.02 -6.49 3.15
N GLN A 75 12.63 -7.70 3.54
CA GLN A 75 13.47 -8.88 3.42
C GLN A 75 12.66 -10.05 2.89
N LEU A 76 13.27 -10.85 2.02
CA LEU A 76 12.64 -12.10 1.59
C LEU A 76 12.52 -13.06 2.79
N ALA A 77 11.34 -13.62 3.00
CA ALA A 77 11.14 -14.64 4.03
C ALA A 77 11.87 -15.94 3.69
N HIS A 78 12.09 -16.19 2.39
CA HIS A 78 12.75 -17.37 1.86
C HIS A 78 13.71 -17.00 0.72
N ALA A 79 14.71 -17.85 0.48
CA ALA A 79 15.64 -17.65 -0.63
C ALA A 79 14.92 -17.64 -1.98
N TRP A 80 15.39 -16.80 -2.90
CA TRP A 80 14.91 -16.78 -4.28
C TRP A 80 15.39 -18.04 -5.04
N PRO A 81 14.56 -18.65 -5.91
CA PRO A 81 13.18 -18.29 -6.25
C PRO A 81 12.15 -18.72 -5.22
N SER A 82 11.07 -17.94 -5.07
CA SER A 82 9.98 -18.35 -4.18
C SER A 82 9.35 -19.66 -4.62
N THR A 83 9.18 -20.57 -3.65
CA THR A 83 8.47 -21.85 -3.80
C THR A 83 7.27 -21.94 -2.85
N THR A 84 6.82 -20.81 -2.30
CA THR A 84 5.69 -20.79 -1.36
C THR A 84 4.36 -20.56 -2.06
N PHE A 85 3.31 -21.09 -1.44
CA PHE A 85 1.94 -20.99 -1.91
C PHE A 85 1.03 -20.59 -0.75
N ARG A 86 0.00 -19.80 -1.06
CA ARG A 86 -1.03 -19.37 -0.12
C ARG A 86 -2.42 -19.49 -0.75
N PRO A 87 -3.47 -19.71 0.07
CA PRO A 87 -4.83 -19.57 -0.40
C PRO A 87 -5.12 -18.08 -0.68
N ASP A 88 -5.80 -17.81 -1.78
CA ASP A 88 -6.34 -16.51 -2.11
C ASP A 88 -7.78 -16.42 -1.59
N PRO A 89 -8.02 -15.66 -0.51
CA PRO A 89 -9.34 -15.52 0.09
C PRO A 89 -10.34 -14.73 -0.78
N LEU A 90 -9.89 -14.01 -1.81
CA LEU A 90 -10.74 -13.24 -2.72
C LEU A 90 -11.27 -14.09 -3.87
N THR A 91 -10.43 -14.98 -4.41
CA THR A 91 -10.83 -15.87 -5.53
C THR A 91 -11.22 -17.28 -5.09
N GLY A 92 -10.88 -17.68 -3.86
CA GLY A 92 -11.07 -19.04 -3.34
C GLY A 92 -10.05 -20.06 -3.86
N ASN A 93 -9.03 -19.62 -4.61
CA ASN A 93 -7.98 -20.51 -5.07
C ASN A 93 -7.05 -20.89 -3.91
N GLU A 94 -6.97 -22.18 -3.58
CA GLU A 94 -6.17 -22.65 -2.43
C GLU A 94 -4.65 -22.64 -2.67
N ARG A 95 -4.18 -22.49 -3.92
CA ARG A 95 -2.77 -22.60 -4.28
C ARG A 95 -2.30 -21.50 -5.23
N VAL A 96 -2.20 -20.27 -4.72
CA VAL A 96 -1.55 -19.16 -5.43
C VAL A 96 -0.08 -19.09 -5.05
N LYS A 97 0.80 -19.04 -6.05
CA LYS A 97 2.25 -18.85 -5.82
C LYS A 97 2.49 -17.42 -5.38
N VAL A 98 3.19 -17.23 -4.26
CA VAL A 98 3.45 -15.90 -3.70
C VAL A 98 4.92 -15.68 -3.41
N LEU A 99 5.37 -14.43 -3.42
CA LEU A 99 6.63 -14.00 -2.83
C LEU A 99 6.36 -13.61 -1.37
N GLU A 100 6.98 -14.33 -0.42
CA GLU A 100 6.84 -14.00 1.01
C GLU A 100 7.92 -13.01 1.44
N LEU A 101 7.48 -11.93 2.10
CA LEU A 101 8.32 -10.81 2.50
C LEU A 101 8.08 -10.48 3.98
N PHE A 102 9.15 -10.15 4.71
CA PHE A 102 9.10 -9.46 5.99
C PHE A 102 9.24 -7.97 5.72
N VAL A 103 8.32 -7.18 6.27
CA VAL A 103 8.28 -5.72 6.07
C VAL A 103 8.30 -5.04 7.43
N ALA A 104 9.29 -4.19 7.65
CA ALA A 104 9.39 -3.36 8.83
C ALA A 104 8.67 -2.02 8.60
N LEU A 105 7.70 -1.70 9.44
CA LEU A 105 6.98 -0.42 9.40
C LEU A 105 7.18 0.35 10.71
N ASP A 106 7.38 1.66 10.59
CA ASP A 106 7.45 2.52 11.76
C ASP A 106 6.11 2.47 12.52
N LYS A 107 6.21 2.47 13.85
CA LYS A 107 5.05 2.30 14.73
C LYS A 107 4.13 3.52 14.68
N ASP A 108 4.69 4.73 14.70
CA ASP A 108 3.92 5.97 14.72
C ASP A 108 3.25 6.17 13.36
N PHE A 109 3.98 5.88 12.28
CA PHE A 109 3.44 5.82 10.92
C PHE A 109 2.25 4.85 10.81
N THR A 110 2.42 3.63 11.31
CA THR A 110 1.37 2.59 11.31
C THR A 110 0.12 3.05 12.07
N CYS A 111 0.29 3.65 13.24
CA CYS A 111 -0.82 4.17 14.04
C CYS A 111 -1.53 5.31 13.31
N ALA A 112 -0.77 6.23 12.71
CA ALA A 112 -1.31 7.39 12.03
C ALA A 112 -2.13 6.99 10.78
N ILE A 113 -1.67 6.02 9.98
CA ILE A 113 -2.46 5.49 8.85
C ILE A 113 -3.80 4.98 9.36
N PHE A 114 -3.79 4.11 10.39
CA PHE A 114 -5.02 3.57 10.94
C PHE A 114 -5.94 4.65 11.48
N ASP A 115 -5.42 5.65 12.18
CA ASP A 115 -6.21 6.76 12.71
C ASP A 115 -6.90 7.57 11.61
N SER A 116 -6.27 7.72 10.44
CA SER A 116 -6.91 8.31 9.27
C SER A 116 -8.02 7.42 8.69
N CYS A 117 -7.92 6.09 8.83
CA CYS A 117 -8.79 5.13 8.17
C CYS A 117 -9.89 4.53 9.05
N LYS A 118 -9.80 4.61 10.38
CA LYS A 118 -10.67 3.87 11.32
C LYS A 118 -12.17 4.21 11.21
N ASN A 119 -12.50 5.38 10.64
CA ASN A 119 -13.87 5.82 10.43
C ASN A 119 -14.40 5.51 9.01
N THR A 120 -13.64 4.80 8.18
CA THR A 120 -14.11 4.29 6.89
C THR A 120 -15.10 3.14 7.11
N ALA A 121 -16.06 2.95 6.19
CA ALA A 121 -17.02 1.87 6.28
C ALA A 121 -16.32 0.49 6.38
N MET A 122 -15.27 0.28 5.60
CA MET A 122 -14.55 -0.99 5.59
C MET A 122 -13.84 -1.26 6.93
N ALA A 123 -13.10 -0.28 7.46
CA ALA A 123 -12.38 -0.45 8.73
C ALA A 123 -13.32 -0.57 9.94
N SER A 124 -14.48 0.09 9.90
CA SER A 124 -15.44 0.08 11.00
C SER A 124 -16.30 -1.21 11.05
N MET A 125 -16.58 -1.81 9.90
CA MET A 125 -17.42 -3.02 9.80
C MET A 125 -16.63 -4.33 10.00
N ALA A 126 -15.39 -4.41 9.50
CA ALA A 126 -14.61 -5.63 9.58
C ALA A 126 -13.93 -5.78 10.97
N ALA A 127 -14.31 -6.80 11.74
CA ALA A 127 -13.73 -7.06 13.07
C ALA A 127 -12.19 -7.23 13.01
N ALA A 128 -11.67 -7.83 11.95
CA ALA A 128 -10.24 -8.00 11.70
C ALA A 128 -9.48 -6.68 11.48
N MET A 129 -10.17 -5.59 11.15
CA MET A 129 -9.57 -4.28 10.84
C MET A 129 -9.70 -3.26 11.98
N LYS A 130 -10.19 -3.66 13.16
CA LYS A 130 -10.45 -2.73 14.29
C LYS A 130 -9.19 -2.22 15.01
N SER A 131 -8.00 -2.66 14.60
CA SER A 131 -6.72 -2.21 15.12
C SER A 131 -5.77 -1.87 13.98
N SER A 132 -4.75 -1.06 14.24
CA SER A 132 -3.75 -0.70 13.23
C SER A 132 -3.04 -1.92 12.64
N ILE A 133 -2.65 -2.87 13.51
CA ILE A 133 -2.04 -4.13 13.11
C ILE A 133 -3.01 -4.97 12.26
N GLY A 134 -4.26 -5.12 12.71
CA GLY A 134 -5.24 -5.93 11.99
C GLY A 134 -5.59 -5.34 10.62
N PHE A 135 -5.75 -4.02 10.56
CA PHE A 135 -6.00 -3.27 9.34
C PHE A 135 -4.87 -3.45 8.32
N LEU A 136 -3.62 -3.20 8.71
CA LEU A 136 -2.49 -3.35 7.79
C LEU A 136 -2.20 -4.81 7.44
N ASN A 137 -2.32 -5.76 8.39
CA ASN A 137 -2.18 -7.18 8.06
C ASN A 137 -3.20 -7.63 7.01
N TYR A 138 -4.43 -7.11 7.05
CA TYR A 138 -5.40 -7.38 6.00
C TYR A 138 -4.91 -6.87 4.64
N GLN A 139 -4.43 -5.63 4.56
CA GLN A 139 -3.88 -5.07 3.31
C GLN A 139 -2.74 -5.96 2.76
N MET A 140 -1.85 -6.40 3.64
CA MET A 140 -0.60 -7.09 3.32
C MET A 140 -0.70 -8.60 3.08
N GLN A 141 -1.70 -9.26 3.67
CA GLN A 141 -1.83 -10.73 3.63
C GLN A 141 -3.06 -11.19 2.85
N VAL A 142 -4.07 -10.35 2.71
CA VAL A 142 -5.31 -10.66 1.97
C VAL A 142 -5.32 -9.87 0.66
N GLY A 143 -5.06 -8.56 0.73
CA GLY A 143 -5.01 -7.70 -0.45
C GLY A 143 -3.87 -8.03 -1.41
N ALA A 144 -2.68 -8.35 -0.88
CA ALA A 144 -1.49 -8.59 -1.69
C ALA A 144 -1.44 -9.98 -2.38
N VAL A 145 -2.13 -10.99 -1.85
CA VAL A 145 -2.04 -12.38 -2.36
C VAL A 145 -2.54 -12.51 -3.79
N GLY A 146 -3.60 -11.78 -4.14
CA GLY A 146 -4.10 -11.70 -5.52
C GLY A 146 -3.09 -11.11 -6.51
N HIS A 147 -2.03 -10.47 -6.01
CA HIS A 147 -0.94 -9.87 -6.79
C HIS A 147 0.37 -10.64 -6.67
N GLY A 148 0.34 -11.84 -6.08
CA GLY A 148 1.52 -12.72 -6.01
C GLY A 148 2.47 -12.39 -4.86
N GLU A 149 2.04 -11.63 -3.86
CA GLU A 149 2.86 -11.28 -2.69
C GLU A 149 2.13 -11.61 -1.39
N TYR A 150 2.90 -11.94 -0.35
CA TYR A 150 2.39 -12.14 1.00
C TYR A 150 3.36 -11.48 1.98
N MET A 151 2.95 -10.36 2.56
CA MET A 151 3.80 -9.55 3.42
C MET A 151 3.46 -9.76 4.89
N THR A 152 4.48 -10.04 5.70
CA THR A 152 4.39 -10.15 7.15
C THR A 152 4.99 -8.91 7.79
N LEU A 153 4.18 -8.18 8.55
CA LEU A 153 4.59 -6.91 9.16
C LEU A 153 5.34 -7.13 10.47
N HIS A 154 6.45 -6.42 10.62
CA HIS A 154 7.25 -6.33 11.84
C HIS A 154 7.24 -4.87 12.34
N PHE A 155 6.82 -4.68 13.59
CA PHE A 155 6.68 -3.36 14.20
C PHE A 155 7.74 -3.08 15.29
N ASN A 156 8.72 -3.98 15.43
CA ASN A 156 9.78 -3.90 16.44
C ASN A 156 11.15 -3.51 15.85
N ALA A 157 11.19 -3.17 14.56
CA ALA A 157 12.41 -2.68 13.91
C ALA A 157 12.80 -1.30 14.46
N SER A 158 14.09 -0.98 14.37
CA SER A 158 14.57 0.36 14.65
C SER A 158 14.09 1.33 13.56
N LYS A 159 13.93 2.60 13.91
CA LYS A 159 13.33 3.61 13.01
C LYS A 159 14.09 3.74 11.67
N ASP A 160 15.40 3.57 11.71
CA ASP A 160 16.32 3.57 10.56
C ASP A 160 16.17 2.34 9.63
N LYS A 161 15.39 1.34 10.02
CA LYS A 161 15.16 0.10 9.26
C LYS A 161 13.69 -0.17 9.03
N SER A 162 12.86 0.86 9.15
CA SER A 162 11.43 0.76 9.03
C SER A 162 10.93 1.81 8.07
N PHE A 163 10.01 1.44 7.19
CA PHE A 163 9.38 2.41 6.31
C PHE A 163 8.50 3.37 7.11
N ASP A 164 8.64 4.66 6.81
CA ASP A 164 7.92 5.79 7.38
C ASP A 164 7.62 6.79 6.26
N SER A 165 6.50 7.50 6.37
CA SER A 165 6.24 8.71 5.59
C SER A 165 5.32 9.66 6.34
N SER A 166 5.24 10.91 5.89
CA SER A 166 4.27 11.87 6.42
C SER A 166 2.84 11.38 6.21
N VAL A 167 2.03 11.39 7.27
CA VAL A 167 0.63 10.95 7.22
C VAL A 167 -0.32 12.15 7.31
N LEU A 168 -1.24 12.24 6.36
CA LEU A 168 -2.29 13.25 6.33
C LEU A 168 -3.41 12.91 7.33
N ASN A 169 -3.92 13.91 8.02
CA ASN A 169 -5.07 13.74 8.92
C ASN A 169 -6.39 14.07 8.20
N CYS A 170 -7.42 13.29 8.48
CA CYS A 170 -8.79 13.53 8.01
C CYS A 170 -9.42 14.83 8.52
N SER A 171 -8.85 15.47 9.54
CA SER A 171 -9.29 16.77 10.02
C SER A 171 -8.74 17.96 9.21
N ASN A 172 -7.69 17.78 8.40
CA ASN A 172 -7.00 18.86 7.69
C ASN A 172 -7.19 18.75 6.15
N TYR A 173 -8.40 19.07 5.68
CA TYR A 173 -8.76 18.97 4.26
C TYR A 173 -8.00 19.92 3.33
N SER A 174 -7.40 20.99 3.86
CA SER A 174 -6.65 22.00 3.10
C SER A 174 -5.44 21.40 2.36
N GLU A 175 -4.76 20.43 2.95
CA GLU A 175 -3.60 19.74 2.35
C GLU A 175 -4.02 18.68 1.32
N ILE A 176 -5.25 18.16 1.46
CA ILE A 176 -5.82 17.14 0.58
C ILE A 176 -6.22 17.75 -0.77
N VAL A 177 -6.76 18.97 -0.79
CA VAL A 177 -7.22 19.62 -2.05
C VAL A 177 -6.08 19.70 -3.08
N THR A 178 -4.88 20.08 -2.65
CA THR A 178 -3.69 20.17 -3.51
C THR A 178 -3.24 18.81 -4.03
N ARG A 179 -3.35 17.74 -3.23
CA ARG A 179 -2.97 16.37 -3.66
C ARG A 179 -4.06 15.66 -4.45
N ARG A 180 -5.34 15.99 -4.25
CA ARG A 180 -6.48 15.35 -4.94
C ARG A 180 -6.45 15.55 -6.45
N GLU A 181 -5.95 16.70 -6.90
CA GLU A 181 -5.74 16.97 -8.34
C GLU A 181 -4.65 16.09 -8.96
N THR A 182 -3.79 15.48 -8.13
CA THR A 182 -2.71 14.58 -8.55
C THR A 182 -3.04 13.11 -8.31
N LEU A 183 -4.14 12.80 -7.62
CA LEU A 183 -4.55 11.42 -7.39
C LEU A 183 -5.17 10.84 -8.67
N PRO A 184 -4.87 9.58 -9.01
CA PRO A 184 -5.47 8.91 -10.15
C PRO A 184 -6.99 8.78 -9.94
N THR A 185 -7.78 9.27 -10.91
CA THR A 185 -9.23 9.04 -10.99
C THR A 185 -9.57 7.76 -11.73
#